data_AF-A0A0Q0FEI9-F1
#
_entry.id   AF-A0A0Q0FEI9-F1
#
_cell.length_a   1.000
_cell.length_b   1.000
_cell.length_c   1.000
_cell.angle_alpha   90.00
_cell.angle_beta   90.00
_cell.angle_gamma   90.00
#
_symmetry.space_group_name_H-M   'P 1'
#
loop_
_entity.id
_entity.type
_entity.pdbx_description
1 polymer ?
#
loop_
_entity_poly.entity_id
_entity_poly.type
_entity_poly.pdbx_seq_one_letter_code
_entity_poly.pdbx_strand_id
1 'polypeptide(L)' 'MKFDMAITDNFASFYDEKEGSHIFIDSFDNENFEVRVGSLEDSKPVGNVVAFTDVELNSKLLELYNKHIGGA' A
#
# COMPACT_ATOMS: atom_id res chain seq x y z
N MET A 1 -1.80 7.96 7.56
CA MET A 1 -2.58 6.99 6.80
C MET A 1 -3.16 5.89 7.69
N LYS A 2 -4.33 5.33 7.35
CA LYS A 2 -4.82 4.06 7.92
C LYS A 2 -5.17 3.14 6.76
N PHE A 3 -4.57 1.96 6.73
CA PHE A 3 -4.92 0.88 5.82
C PHE A 3 -5.95 -0.03 6.49
N ASP A 4 -6.88 -0.54 5.70
CA ASP A 4 -7.91 -1.49 6.13
C ASP A 4 -8.19 -2.44 4.96
N MET A 5 -7.26 -3.37 4.76
CA MET A 5 -7.25 -4.35 3.67
C MET A 5 -7.24 -5.76 4.26
N ALA A 6 -8.12 -6.64 3.78
CA ALA A 6 -8.07 -8.06 4.14
C ALA A 6 -7.02 -8.78 3.29
N ILE A 7 -6.42 -9.85 3.82
CA ILE A 7 -5.44 -10.66 3.08
C ILE A 7 -6.06 -11.29 1.82
N THR A 8 -7.37 -11.49 1.81
CA THR A 8 -8.11 -12.01 0.66
C THR A 8 -8.40 -10.97 -0.42
N ASP A 9 -8.22 -9.68 -0.11
CA ASP A 9 -8.39 -8.61 -1.08
C ASP A 9 -7.15 -8.57 -1.97
N ASN A 10 -7.33 -8.84 -3.26
CA ASN A 10 -6.23 -8.82 -4.22
C ASN A 10 -5.95 -7.41 -4.78
N PHE A 11 -6.81 -6.43 -4.48
CA PHE A 11 -6.64 -5.05 -4.88
C PHE A 11 -7.30 -4.11 -3.85
N ALA A 12 -6.61 -3.03 -3.52
CA ALA A 12 -7.17 -1.92 -2.76
C ALA A 12 -6.56 -0.60 -3.21
N SER A 13 -7.32 0.48 -3.06
CA SER A 13 -6.80 1.82 -3.29
C SER A 13 -7.22 2.74 -2.15
N PHE A 14 -6.30 3.60 -1.74
CA PHE A 14 -6.54 4.58 -0.69
C PHE A 14 -6.06 5.96 -1.15
N TYR A 15 -6.58 7.02 -0.55
CA TYR A 15 -6.17 8.39 -0.82
C TYR A 15 -5.70 9.05 0.48
N ASP A 16 -4.47 9.55 0.50
CA ASP A 16 -3.97 10.37 1.60
C ASP A 16 -4.22 11.85 1.28
N GLU A 17 -5.22 12.45 1.94
CA GLU A 17 -5.56 13.86 1.77
C GLU A 17 -4.43 14.81 2.18
N LYS A 18 -3.53 14.38 3.09
CA LYS A 18 -2.43 15.22 3.58
C LYS A 18 -1.33 15.36 2.54
N GLU A 19 -0.98 14.25 1.91
CA GLU A 19 0.06 14.19 0.88
C GLU A 19 -0.51 14.43 -0.54
N GLY A 20 -1.84 14.41 -0.69
CA GLY A 20 -2.50 14.56 -2.00
C GLY A 20 -2.21 13.41 -2.96
N SER A 21 -1.94 12.21 -2.42
CA SER A 21 -1.48 11.05 -3.18
C SER A 21 -2.44 9.87 -3.07
N HIS A 22 -2.63 9.15 -4.18
CA HIS A 22 -3.25 7.83 -4.18
C HIS A 22 -2.22 6.74 -3.88
N ILE A 23 -2.66 5.73 -3.14
CA ILE A 23 -1.92 4.52 -2.84
C ILE A 23 -2.70 3.37 -3.47
N PHE A 24 -2.07 2.64 -4.37
CA PHE A 24 -2.62 1.45 -5.01
C PHE A 24 -1.87 0.24 -4.49
N ILE A 25 -2.62 -0.79 -4.12
CA ILE A 25 -2.09 -2.05 -3.65
C ILE A 25 -2.72 -3.16 -4.48
N ASP A 26 -1.89 -4.02 -5.06
CA ASP A 26 -2.35 -5.17 -5.83
C ASP A 26 -1.53 -6.42 -5.55
N SER A 27 -2.17 -7.58 -5.63
CA SER A 27 -1.56 -8.89 -5.43
C SER A 27 -2.15 -9.91 -6.40
N PHE A 28 -1.30 -10.83 -6.86
CA PHE A 28 -1.71 -11.96 -7.69
C PHE A 28 -1.91 -13.25 -6.89
N ASP A 29 -1.29 -13.35 -5.71
CA ASP A 29 -1.23 -14.57 -4.89
C ASP A 29 -1.82 -14.38 -3.48
N ASN A 30 -2.23 -13.15 -3.12
CA ASN A 30 -2.69 -12.78 -1.78
C ASN A 30 -1.63 -12.98 -0.68
N GLU A 31 -0.36 -13.05 -1.06
CA GLU A 31 0.78 -13.14 -0.13
C GLU A 31 1.77 -12.00 -0.36
N ASN A 32 2.00 -11.63 -1.62
CA ASN A 32 2.89 -10.55 -2.05
C ASN A 32 2.07 -9.42 -2.68
N PHE A 33 2.12 -8.26 -2.03
CA PHE A 33 1.34 -7.07 -2.37
C PHE A 33 2.29 -5.99 -2.89
N GLU A 34 2.18 -5.66 -4.19
CA GLU A 34 2.87 -4.52 -4.77
C GLU A 34 2.17 -3.23 -4.35
N VAL A 35 2.96 -2.23 -3.97
CA VAL A 35 2.44 -0.92 -3.55
C VAL A 35 2.95 0.15 -4.49
N ARG A 36 2.03 0.94 -5.02
CA ARG A 36 2.30 2.09 -5.90
C ARG A 36 1.73 3.37 -5.29
N VAL A 37 2.44 4.48 -5.40
CA VAL A 37 2.00 5.78 -4.88
C VAL A 37 2.12 6.83 -5.97
N GLY A 38 1.13 7.72 -6.06
CA GLY A 38 1.13 8.86 -6.99
C GLY A 38 -0.28 9.31 -7.34
N SER A 39 -0.49 9.71 -8.60
CA SER A 39 -1.81 10.04 -9.13
C SER A 39 -2.46 8.84 -9.84
N LEU A 40 -3.70 9.00 -10.29
CA LEU A 40 -4.39 7.98 -11.10
C LEU A 40 -3.69 7.71 -12.45
N GLU A 41 -3.02 8.73 -13.01
CA GLU A 41 -2.36 8.65 -14.32
C GLU A 41 -0.85 8.37 -14.21
N ASP A 42 -0.22 8.79 -13.12
CA ASP A 42 1.21 8.63 -12.85
C ASP A 42 1.42 8.18 -11.40
N SER A 43 1.44 6.85 -11.20
CA SER A 43 1.82 6.22 -9.93
C SER A 43 3.07 5.38 -10.12
N LYS A 44 3.94 5.38 -9.10
CA LYS A 44 5.23 4.68 -9.15
C LYS A 44 5.30 3.60 -8.08
N PRO A 45 5.95 2.46 -8.37
CA PRO A 45 6.18 1.42 -7.37
C PRO A 45 7.06 1.97 -6.25
N VAL A 46 6.61 1.77 -5.01
CA VAL A 46 7.36 2.16 -3.80
C VAL A 46 7.94 0.96 -3.07
N GLY A 47 7.42 -0.24 -3.35
CA GLY A 47 7.91 -1.50 -2.83
C GLY A 47 6.81 -2.54 -2.70
N ASN A 48 7.17 -3.68 -2.13
CA ASN A 48 6.26 -4.81 -1.94
C ASN A 48 6.15 -5.16 -0.45
N VAL A 49 4.98 -5.66 -0.07
CA VAL A 49 4.70 -6.21 1.26
C VAL A 49 4.39 -7.68 1.14
N VAL A 50 5.11 -8.50 1.90
CA VAL A 50 4.75 -9.92 2.09
C VAL A 50 4.00 -10.04 3.41
N ALA A 51 2.82 -10.63 3.42
CA ALA A 51 2.02 -10.82 4.63
C ALA A 51 1.15 -12.08 4.54
N PHE A 52 0.75 -12.63 5.69
CA PHE A 52 -0.12 -13.80 5.76
C PHE A 52 -1.38 -13.56 6.61
N THR A 53 -1.52 -12.35 7.17
CA THR A 53 -2.68 -11.94 7.96
C THR A 53 -3.01 -10.47 7.70
N ASP A 54 -4.28 -10.10 7.88
CA ASP A 54 -4.76 -8.72 7.72
C ASP A 54 -3.96 -7.75 8.62
N VAL A 55 -3.70 -8.14 9.86
CA VAL A 55 -2.97 -7.30 10.83
C VAL A 55 -1.54 -7.03 10.35
N GLU A 56 -0.86 -8.07 9.88
CA GLU A 56 0.49 -7.95 9.33
C GLU A 56 0.52 -7.10 8.06
N LEU A 57 -0.41 -7.33 7.15
CA LEU A 57 -0.55 -6.58 5.89
C LEU A 57 -0.69 -5.09 6.17
N ASN A 58 -1.70 -4.70 6.95
CA ASN A 58 -1.98 -3.30 7.25
C ASN A 58 -0.85 -2.61 8.02
N SER A 59 -0.16 -3.34 8.92
CA SER A 59 1.01 -2.80 9.63
C SER A 59 2.20 -2.55 8.70
N LYS A 60 2.52 -3.49 7.80
CA LYS A 60 3.63 -3.37 6.84
C LYS A 60 3.37 -2.35 5.75
N LEU A 61 2.12 -2.23 5.28
CA LEU A 61 1.71 -1.16 4.37
C LEU A 61 1.94 0.23 5.00
N LEU A 62 1.58 0.38 6.27
CA LEU A 62 1.81 1.64 7.00
C LEU A 62 3.30 1.94 7.16
N GLU A 63 4.12 0.94 7.49
CA GLU A 63 5.57 1.10 7.59
C GLU A 63 6.19 1.52 6.25
N LEU A 64 5.85 0.82 5.16
CA LEU A 64 6.35 1.11 3.82
C LEU A 64 5.95 2.52 3.38
N TYR A 65 4.68 2.89 3.59
CA TYR A 65 4.18 4.22 3.23
C TYR A 65 4.87 5.32 4.04
N ASN A 66 4.98 5.17 5.37
CA ASN A 66 5.66 6.13 6.23
C ASN A 66 7.14 6.29 5.84
N LYS A 67 7.81 5.21 5.42
CA LYS A 67 9.18 5.28 4.90
C LYS A 67 9.26 6.08 3.60
N HIS A 68 8.27 5.91 2.71
CA HIS A 68 8.21 6.65 1.45
C HIS A 68 7.99 8.16 1.67
N ILE A 69 7.04 8.55 2.52
CA ILE A 69 6.74 9.97 2.77
C ILE A 69 7.73 10.64 3.74
N GLY A 70 8.34 9.85 4.64
CA GLY A 70 9.27 10.33 5.66
C GLY A 70 10.74 10.21 5.30
N GLY A 71 11.09 9.66 4.13
CA GLY A 71 12.48 9.36 3.78
C GLY A 71 12.78 9.24 2.28
N ALA A 72 13.15 10.38 1.68
CA ALA A 72 14.52 10.65 1.23
C ALA A 72 14.76 12.16 1.20
#